data_AF-E8X0I3-F1
#
_entry.id   AF-E8X0I3-F1
#
_cell.length_a   1.000
_cell.length_b   1.000
_cell.length_c   1.000
_cell.angle_alpha   90.00
_cell.angle_beta   90.00
_cell.angle_gamma   90.00
#
_symmetry.space_group_name_H-M   'P 1'
#
loop_
_entity.id
_entity.type
_entity.pdbx_description
1 polymer ?
#
loop_
_entity_poly.entity_id
_entity_poly.type
_entity_poly.pdbx_seq_one_letter_code
_entity_poly.pdbx_strand_id
1 'polypeptide(L)'
;MTDYRVAPGDSQEDQVTAAIEQVTSKVPSSIFLGAAIASILGSVAFKAAKKEHEALFIGQWVAPFLILGLYNKMVKQHGSDAASSQKASY
;
A
#
# COMPACT_ATOMS: atom_id res chain seq x y z
N MET A 1 -27.37 -30.94 -8.56
CA MET A 1 -26.05 -30.34 -8.82
C MET A 1 -26.23 -28.84 -8.68
N THR A 2 -25.97 -28.30 -7.50
CA THR A 2 -26.28 -26.90 -7.14
C THR A 2 -25.20 -26.01 -7.73
N ASP A 3 -25.58 -25.15 -8.67
CA ASP A 3 -24.70 -24.20 -9.34
C ASP A 3 -24.40 -23.05 -8.34
N TYR A 4 -23.28 -23.14 -7.62
CA TYR A 4 -22.82 -22.11 -6.69
C TYR A 4 -22.18 -20.97 -7.49
N ARG A 5 -23.01 -20.19 -8.19
CA ARG A 5 -22.58 -18.95 -8.82
C ARG A 5 -22.42 -17.89 -7.74
N VAL A 6 -21.20 -17.75 -7.23
CA VAL A 6 -20.83 -16.61 -6.39
C VAL A 6 -20.96 -15.37 -7.26
N ALA A 7 -21.87 -14.46 -6.92
CA ALA A 7 -21.98 -13.19 -7.62
C ALA A 7 -20.66 -12.41 -7.47
N PRO A 8 -20.22 -11.61 -8.46
CA PRO A 8 -19.06 -10.74 -8.30
C PRO A 8 -19.29 -9.82 -7.08
N GLY A 9 -18.51 -10.00 -6.01
CA GLY A 9 -18.69 -9.30 -4.73
C GLY A 9 -19.35 -10.10 -3.59
N ASP A 10 -19.79 -11.34 -3.80
CA ASP A 10 -20.39 -12.19 -2.75
C ASP A 10 -19.35 -13.00 -1.94
N SER A 11 -18.10 -13.06 -2.40
CA SER A 11 -17.00 -13.66 -1.64
C SER A 11 -16.55 -12.69 -0.55
N GLN A 12 -16.41 -13.16 0.70
CA GLN A 12 -15.83 -12.32 1.78
C GLN A 12 -14.45 -11.74 1.41
N GLU A 13 -13.68 -12.47 0.59
CA GLU A 13 -12.37 -12.03 0.09
C GLU A 13 -12.47 -10.80 -0.84
N ASP A 14 -13.52 -10.71 -1.67
CA ASP A 14 -13.78 -9.56 -2.53
C ASP A 14 -14.13 -8.32 -1.72
N GLN A 15 -14.92 -8.48 -0.65
CA GLN A 15 -15.29 -7.37 0.23
C GLN A 15 -14.10 -6.86 1.05
N VAL A 16 -13.24 -7.75 1.55
CA VAL A 16 -12.01 -7.35 2.25
C VAL A 16 -11.05 -6.64 1.31
N THR A 17 -10.89 -7.14 0.08
CA THR A 17 -10.06 -6.50 -0.95
C THR A 17 -10.59 -5.11 -1.32
N ALA A 18 -11.89 -4.98 -1.59
CA ALA A 18 -12.53 -3.70 -1.89
C ALA A 18 -12.41 -2.70 -0.73
N ALA A 19 -12.55 -3.16 0.52
CA ALA A 19 -12.37 -2.31 1.70
C ALA A 19 -10.92 -1.83 1.85
N ILE A 20 -9.93 -2.71 1.61
CA ILE A 20 -8.51 -2.35 1.64
C ILE A 20 -8.19 -1.37 0.50
N GLU A 21 -8.71 -1.57 -0.70
CA GLU A 21 -8.55 -0.64 -1.82
C GLU A 21 -9.18 0.73 -1.52
N GLN A 22 -10.35 0.77 -0.88
CA GLN A 22 -11.04 2.01 -0.54
C GLN A 22 -10.33 2.81 0.56
N VAL A 23 -9.67 2.13 1.50
CA VAL A 23 -8.82 2.78 2.53
C VAL A 23 -7.47 3.18 1.95
N THR A 24 -6.82 2.28 1.21
CA THR A 24 -5.48 2.50 0.65
C THR A 24 -5.51 3.60 -0.41
N SER A 25 -6.50 3.62 -1.30
CA SER A 25 -6.64 4.68 -2.33
C SER A 25 -6.71 6.09 -1.75
N LYS A 26 -7.15 6.26 -0.50
CA LYS A 26 -7.18 7.58 0.17
C LYS A 26 -5.85 7.99 0.79
N VAL A 27 -4.96 7.04 1.07
CA VAL A 27 -3.63 7.34 1.63
C VAL A 27 -2.73 7.90 0.53
N PRO A 28 -2.18 9.12 0.67
CA PRO A 28 -1.17 9.63 -0.26
C PRO A 28 0.05 8.72 -0.25
N SER A 29 0.55 8.32 -1.43
CA SER A 29 1.74 7.48 -1.56
C SER A 29 2.98 8.09 -0.88
N SER A 30 3.02 9.43 -0.80
CA SER A 30 4.04 10.21 -0.09
C SER A 30 4.16 9.88 1.40
N ILE A 31 3.10 9.40 2.06
CA ILE A 31 3.15 9.00 3.47
C ILE A 31 4.07 7.79 3.64
N PHE A 32 3.96 6.80 2.75
CA PHE A 32 4.81 5.61 2.80
C PHE A 32 6.28 5.94 2.54
N LEU A 33 6.55 6.86 1.60
CA LEU A 33 7.91 7.35 1.37
C LEU A 33 8.46 8.09 2.59
N GLY A 34 7.64 8.95 3.20
CA GLY A 34 8.00 9.65 4.44
C GLY A 34 8.29 8.69 5.59
N ALA A 35 7.48 7.64 5.75
CA ALA A 35 7.69 6.60 6.75
C ALA A 35 8.98 5.80 6.49
N ALA A 36 9.28 5.48 5.23
CA ALA A 36 10.54 4.82 4.86
C ALA A 36 11.76 5.69 5.24
N ILE A 37 11.72 6.99 4.91
CA ILE A 37 12.79 7.93 5.28
C ILE A 37 12.90 8.06 6.80
N ALA A 38 11.77 8.17 7.51
CA ALA A 38 11.75 8.22 8.97
C ALA A 38 12.36 6.96 9.60
N SER A 39 12.11 5.78 9.02
CA SER A 39 12.74 4.52 9.45
C SER A 39 14.25 4.53 9.23
N ILE A 40 14.74 5.06 8.11
CA ILE A 40 16.18 5.21 7.86
C ILE A 40 16.79 6.12 8.93
N LEU A 41 16.24 7.32 9.10
CA LEU A 41 16.75 8.31 10.04
C LEU A 41 16.69 7.79 11.49
N GLY A 42 15.58 7.14 11.87
CA GLY A 42 15.42 6.51 13.16
C GLY A 42 16.46 5.41 13.40
N SER A 43 16.65 4.51 12.43
CA SER A 43 17.66 3.45 12.51
C SER A 43 19.07 4.02 12.70
N VAL A 44 19.44 5.05 11.94
CA VAL A 44 20.74 5.74 12.08
C VAL A 44 20.88 6.38 13.46
N ALA A 45 19.84 7.04 13.97
CA ALA A 45 19.86 7.65 15.30
C ALA A 45 20.05 6.59 16.41
N PHE A 46 19.34 5.47 16.35
CA PHE A 46 19.51 4.37 17.30
C PHE A 46 20.89 3.70 17.18
N LYS A 47 21.42 3.56 15.97
CA LYS A 47 22.77 3.03 15.72
C LYS A 47 23.83 3.94 16.36
N ALA A 48 23.70 5.27 16.20
CA ALA A 48 24.57 6.25 16.84
C ALA A 48 24.48 6.21 18.37
N ALA A 49 23.32 5.88 18.91
CA ALA A 49 23.10 5.67 20.35
C ALA A 49 23.55 4.28 20.87
N LYS A 50 24.23 3.46 20.04
CA LYS A 50 24.64 2.07 20.35
C LYS A 50 23.47 1.14 20.70
N LYS A 51 22.26 1.47 20.25
CA LYS A 51 21.04 0.69 20.42
C LYS A 51 20.81 -0.21 19.20
N GLU A 52 21.61 -1.25 19.11
CA GLU A 52 21.76 -2.09 17.91
C GLU A 52 20.46 -2.82 17.52
N HIS A 53 19.73 -3.37 18.48
CA HIS A 53 18.50 -4.11 18.20
C HIS A 53 17.37 -3.19 17.71
N GLU A 54 17.22 -2.02 18.31
CA GLU A 54 16.24 -1.03 17.88
C GLU A 54 16.60 -0.44 16.51
N ALA A 55 17.88 -0.19 16.27
CA ALA A 55 18.36 0.25 14.96
C ALA A 55 18.02 -0.76 13.86
N LEU A 56 18.28 -2.05 14.10
CA LEU A 56 17.97 -3.13 13.16
C LEU A 56 16.46 -3.29 12.96
N PHE A 57 15.69 -3.33 14.05
CA PHE A 57 14.23 -3.49 13.98
C PHE A 57 13.59 -2.36 13.17
N ILE A 58 13.94 -1.11 13.44
CA ILE A 58 13.36 0.05 12.73
C ILE A 58 13.85 0.09 11.27
N GLY A 59 15.12 -0.25 11.02
CA GLY A 59 15.68 -0.28 9.67
C GLY A 59 15.01 -1.30 8.75
N GLN A 60 14.52 -2.42 9.30
CA GLN A 60 13.82 -3.46 8.53
C GLN A 60 12.49 -3.00 7.93
N TRP A 61 11.87 -1.94 8.46
CA TRP A 61 10.57 -1.44 7.98
C TRP A 61 10.66 -0.57 6.71
N VAL A 62 11.87 -0.19 6.27
CA VAL A 62 12.07 0.62 5.05
C VAL A 62 11.47 -0.07 3.81
N ALA A 63 11.86 -1.32 3.56
CA ALA A 63 11.36 -2.07 2.41
C ALA A 63 9.84 -2.32 2.47
N PRO A 64 9.27 -2.78 3.60
CA PRO A 64 7.82 -2.86 3.79
C PRO A 64 7.06 -1.59 3.45
N PHE A 65 7.49 -0.42 3.94
CA PHE A 65 6.82 0.84 3.63
C PHE A 65 6.90 1.19 2.14
N LEU A 66 8.06 0.99 1.50
CA LEU A 66 8.21 1.25 0.07
C LEU A 66 7.33 0.32 -0.79
N ILE A 67 7.21 -0.96 -0.41
CA ILE A 67 6.33 -1.94 -1.09
C ILE A 67 4.87 -1.50 -0.98
N LEU A 68 4.42 -1.09 0.21
CA LEU A 68 3.06 -0.57 0.41
C LEU A 68 2.81 0.70 -0.41
N GLY A 69 3.77 1.61 -0.46
CA GLY A 69 3.70 2.82 -1.29
C GLY A 69 3.63 2.52 -2.78
N LEU A 70 4.38 1.52 -3.26
CA LEU A 70 4.36 1.05 -4.64
C LEU A 70 3.00 0.43 -4.98
N TYR A 71 2.45 -0.43 -4.11
CA TYR A 71 1.12 -1.01 -4.27
C TYR A 71 0.04 0.08 -4.41
N ASN A 72 0.04 1.06 -3.49
CA ASN A 72 -0.89 2.21 -3.53
C ASN A 72 -0.82 2.97 -4.86
N LYS A 73 0.40 3.26 -5.32
CA LYS A 73 0.63 3.97 -6.57
C LYS A 73 0.16 3.16 -7.77
N MET A 74 0.42 1.85 -7.81
CA MET A 74 -0.05 0.99 -8.89
C MET A 74 -1.57 0.94 -8.95
N VAL A 75 -2.27 0.77 -7.82
CA VAL A 75 -3.74 0.75 -7.77
C VAL A 75 -4.32 2.06 -8.32
N LYS A 76 -3.75 3.21 -7.94
CA LYS A 76 -4.18 4.52 -8.44
C LYS A 76 -3.94 4.71 -9.93
N GLN A 77 -2.81 4.21 -10.45
CA GLN A 77 -2.50 4.30 -11.88
C GLN A 77 -3.47 3.46 -12.71
N HIS A 78 -3.69 2.20 -12.34
CA HIS A 78 -4.62 1.31 -13.07
C HIS A 78 -6.09 1.78 -12.98
N GLY A 79 -6.49 2.46 -11.90
CA GLY A 79 -7.81 3.10 -11.82
C GLY A 79 -7.94 4.41 -12.62
N SER A 80 -6.85 5.17 -12.78
CA SER A 80 -6.87 6.45 -13.51
C SER A 80 -6.85 6.25 -15.03
N ASP A 81 -6.12 5.24 -15.51
CA ASP A 81 -6.03 4.91 -16.94
C ASP A 81 -7.41 4.47 -17.50
N ALA A 82 -8.20 3.76 -16.69
CA ALA A 82 -9.59 3.40 -17.01
C ALA A 82 -10.51 4.63 -17.15
N ALA A 83 -10.32 5.66 -16.31
CA ALA A 83 -11.11 6.90 -16.36
C ALA A 83 -10.72 7.82 -17.53
N SER A 84 -9.44 7.85 -17.92
CA SER A 84 -8.99 8.61 -19.11
C SER A 84 -9.49 8.03 -20.42
N SER A 85 -9.63 6.70 -20.51
CA SER A 85 -10.16 6.03 -21.71
C SER A 85 -11.66 6.34 -21.95
N GLN A 86 -12.44 6.56 -20.88
CA GLN A 86 -13.86 6.90 -20.97
C GLN A 86 -14.11 8.37 -21.38
N LYS A 87 -13.18 9.29 -21.09
CA LYS A 87 -13.30 10.71 -21.48
C LYS A 87 -12.91 11.00 -22.93
N ALA A 88 -12.18 10.11 -23.59
CA ALA A 88 -11.76 10.29 -24.99
C ALA A 88 -12.81 9.81 -26.01
N SER A 89 -13.93 9.24 -25.57
CA SER A 89 -15.03 8.73 -26.42
C SER A 89 -16.26 9.64 -26.49
N TYR A 90 -16.13 10.93 -26.18
CA TYR A 90 -17.19 11.94 -26.33
C TYR A 90 -16.75 13.06 -27.28
#